data_AF-A0A3Q9FXK6-F1
#
_entry.id   AF-A0A3Q9FXK6-F1
#
_cell.length_a   1.000
_cell.length_b   1.000
_cell.length_c   1.000
_cell.angle_alpha   90.00
_cell.angle_beta   90.00
_cell.angle_gamma   90.00
#
_symmetry.space_group_name_H-M   'P 1'
#
loop_
_entity.id
_entity.type
_entity.pdbx_description
1 polymer ?
#
loop_
_entity_poly.entity_id
_entity_poly.type
_entity_poly.pdbx_seq_one_letter_code
_entity_poly.pdbx_strand_id
1 'polypeptide(L)'
;MDIPARLRVSVLGRYEVDGRPVTSGKTMEFITALAVAGGSMSRDGLHHRIYERDVSASTLPTLAYRARKLGVDVRYEAPVRRYVLAGPVVVDALLVLGLLKAGRVRGALTLYHGPCLPECDSPFAVSLRQTLEDRLVRCVLDSGDQELIKAASRLIDRWELAEPTAAGDDPFSAVLSGSYLRSIGLASVNQ
;
A
#
# COMPACT_ATOMS: atom_id res chain seq x y z
N MET A 1 -7.97 5.81 32.91
CA MET A 1 -8.33 6.24 31.56
C MET A 1 -7.94 5.12 30.63
N ASP A 2 -8.85 4.19 30.36
CA ASP A 2 -8.56 3.06 29.47
C ASP A 2 -8.26 3.61 28.08
N ILE A 3 -7.05 3.34 27.59
CA ILE A 3 -6.73 3.57 26.19
C ILE A 3 -7.59 2.56 25.43
N PRO A 4 -8.55 2.99 24.60
CA PRO A 4 -9.41 2.06 23.89
C PRO A 4 -8.53 1.08 23.09
N ALA A 5 -8.85 -0.21 23.21
CA ALA A 5 -8.13 -1.26 22.51
C ALA A 5 -8.07 -0.91 21.01
N ARG A 6 -6.86 -0.88 20.44
CA ARG A 6 -6.67 -0.56 19.03
C ARG A 6 -6.99 -1.80 18.21
N LEU A 7 -8.01 -1.70 17.36
CA LEU A 7 -8.39 -2.76 16.43
C LEU A 7 -7.31 -2.89 15.36
N ARG A 8 -6.81 -4.11 15.14
CA ARG A 8 -5.80 -4.38 14.12
C ARG A 8 -6.44 -4.86 12.83
N VAL A 9 -5.98 -4.31 11.72
CA VAL A 9 -6.44 -4.64 10.37
C VAL A 9 -5.22 -5.04 9.55
N SER A 10 -5.22 -6.28 9.04
CA SER A 10 -4.18 -6.79 8.15
C SER A 10 -4.67 -6.73 6.72
N VAL A 11 -3.89 -6.10 5.83
CA VAL A 11 -4.17 -6.02 4.38
C VAL A 11 -2.96 -6.34 3.51
N LEU A 12 -1.83 -6.73 4.10
CA LEU A 12 -0.62 -7.14 3.38
C LEU A 12 -0.64 -8.66 3.13
N GLY A 13 -0.93 -9.06 1.89
CA GLY A 13 -1.00 -10.46 1.44
C GLY A 13 -2.22 -11.26 1.95
N ARG A 14 -2.91 -10.79 2.98
CA ARG A 14 -4.11 -11.41 3.56
C ARG A 14 -5.04 -10.37 4.16
N TYR A 15 -6.26 -10.79 4.46
CA TYR A 15 -7.27 -9.95 5.10
C TYR A 15 -7.65 -10.49 6.47
N GLU A 16 -7.36 -9.71 7.51
CA GLU A 16 -7.72 -10.05 8.88
C GLU A 16 -8.18 -8.82 9.67
N VAL A 17 -9.09 -9.04 10.62
CA VAL A 17 -9.44 -8.07 11.66
C VAL A 17 -9.22 -8.74 13.02
N ASP A 18 -8.34 -8.18 13.84
CA ASP A 18 -7.86 -8.77 15.10
C ASP A 18 -7.44 -10.25 14.95
N GLY A 19 -6.73 -10.55 13.86
CA GLY A 19 -6.24 -11.90 13.54
C GLY A 19 -7.31 -12.87 13.06
N ARG A 20 -8.56 -12.43 12.87
CA ARG A 20 -9.63 -13.24 12.29
C ARG A 20 -9.69 -13.01 10.78
N PRO A 21 -9.62 -14.08 9.95
CA PRO A 21 -9.70 -13.96 8.50
C PRO A 21 -11.00 -13.28 8.03
N VAL A 22 -10.89 -12.47 6.99
CA VAL A 22 -12.00 -11.78 6.33
C VAL A 22 -11.98 -12.08 4.84
N THR A 23 -13.13 -12.46 4.28
CA THR A 23 -13.22 -12.84 2.85
C THR A 23 -13.51 -11.67 1.92
N SER A 24 -13.94 -10.52 2.44
CA SER A 24 -14.36 -9.38 1.62
C SER A 24 -13.24 -8.35 1.47
N GLY A 25 -12.43 -8.49 0.41
CA GLY A 25 -11.41 -7.50 0.06
C GLY A 25 -11.96 -6.07 -0.07
N LYS A 26 -13.15 -5.91 -0.67
CA LYS A 26 -13.82 -4.59 -0.78
C LYS A 26 -14.15 -3.94 0.56
N THR A 27 -14.48 -4.75 1.58
CA THR A 27 -14.73 -4.22 2.94
C THR A 27 -13.41 -3.76 3.58
N MET A 28 -12.34 -4.54 3.39
CA MET A 28 -11.00 -4.19 3.88
C MET A 28 -10.45 -2.94 3.20
N GLU A 29 -10.65 -2.82 1.90
CA GLU A 29 -10.31 -1.63 1.11
C GLU A 29 -11.03 -0.37 1.63
N PHE A 30 -12.33 -0.47 1.91
CA PHE A 30 -13.10 0.63 2.51
C PHE A 30 -12.56 1.07 3.87
N ILE A 31 -12.27 0.12 4.76
CA ILE A 31 -11.68 0.41 6.09
C ILE A 31 -10.31 1.07 5.93
N THR A 32 -9.49 0.55 5.02
CA THR A 32 -8.13 1.05 4.75
C THR A 32 -8.17 2.46 4.16
N ALA A 33 -9.10 2.75 3.24
CA ALA A 33 -9.28 4.08 2.67
C ALA A 33 -9.65 5.13 3.72
N LEU A 34 -10.50 4.78 4.67
CA LEU A 34 -10.81 5.65 5.81
C LEU A 34 -9.57 5.86 6.69
N ALA A 35 -8.84 4.80 7.04
CA ALA A 35 -7.65 4.91 7.88
C ALA A 35 -6.56 5.79 7.23
N VAL A 36 -6.30 5.61 5.92
CA VAL A 36 -5.37 6.45 5.14
C VAL A 36 -5.82 7.91 5.11
N ALA A 37 -7.13 8.18 5.10
CA ALA A 37 -7.69 9.52 5.18
C ALA A 37 -7.72 10.12 6.59
N GLY A 38 -7.03 9.51 7.57
CA GLY A 38 -7.02 9.98 8.95
C GLY A 38 -8.29 9.65 9.73
N GLY A 39 -9.04 8.63 9.28
CA GLY A 39 -10.24 8.12 9.93
C GLY A 39 -11.55 8.78 9.51
N SER A 40 -11.54 9.77 8.61
CA SER A 40 -12.77 10.42 8.17
C SER A 40 -12.70 10.83 6.69
N MET A 41 -13.72 10.48 5.91
CA MET A 41 -13.78 10.85 4.49
C MET A 41 -15.21 11.13 4.03
N SER A 42 -15.37 12.06 3.10
CA SER A 42 -16.67 12.29 2.45
C SER A 42 -17.13 11.05 1.69
N ARG A 43 -18.45 10.85 1.64
CA ARG A 43 -19.07 9.77 0.86
C ARG A 43 -18.59 9.79 -0.59
N ASP A 44 -18.58 10.97 -1.21
CA ASP A 44 -18.23 11.14 -2.61
C ASP A 44 -16.72 10.91 -2.84
N GLY A 45 -15.86 11.35 -1.90
CA GLY A 45 -14.43 11.06 -1.96
C GLY A 45 -14.11 9.57 -1.77
N LEU A 46 -14.87 8.86 -0.93
CA LEU A 46 -14.75 7.42 -0.74
C LEU A 46 -15.24 6.63 -1.95
N HIS A 47 -16.30 7.11 -2.59
CA HIS A 47 -16.76 6.55 -3.85
C HIS A 47 -15.69 6.67 -4.93
N HIS A 48 -15.18 7.87 -5.19
CA HIS A 48 -14.17 8.11 -6.23
C HIS A 48 -12.85 7.34 -6.03
N ARG A 49 -12.43 7.14 -4.77
CA ARG A 49 -11.21 6.37 -4.46
C ARG A 49 -11.36 4.88 -4.74
N ILE A 50 -12.53 4.31 -4.43
CA ILE A 50 -12.75 2.87 -4.39
C ILE A 50 -13.40 2.35 -5.68
N TYR A 51 -14.07 3.22 -6.43
CA TYR A 51 -14.81 2.86 -7.63
C TYR A 51 -14.48 3.80 -8.79
N GLU A 52 -14.16 3.22 -9.95
CA GLU A 52 -13.94 3.96 -11.20
C GLU A 52 -15.25 4.30 -11.93
N ARG A 53 -16.35 3.66 -11.54
CA ARG A 53 -17.67 3.83 -12.13
C ARG A 53 -18.71 4.13 -11.08
N ASP A 54 -19.83 4.68 -11.51
CA ASP A 54 -20.98 4.84 -10.65
C ASP A 54 -21.47 3.48 -10.12
N VAL A 55 -21.73 3.43 -8.82
CA VAL A 55 -22.27 2.26 -8.14
C VAL A 55 -23.56 2.65 -7.42
N SER A 56 -24.36 1.66 -7.04
CA SER A 56 -25.61 1.93 -6.34
C SER A 56 -25.39 2.75 -5.07
N ALA A 57 -26.37 3.60 -4.73
CA ALA A 57 -26.33 4.40 -3.51
C ALA A 57 -26.20 3.57 -2.22
N SER A 58 -26.60 2.29 -2.25
CA SER A 58 -26.52 1.34 -1.13
C SER A 58 -25.14 0.67 -0.96
N THR A 59 -24.20 0.90 -1.89
CA THR A 59 -22.88 0.22 -1.88
C THR A 59 -22.06 0.60 -0.65
N LEU A 60 -21.78 1.89 -0.42
CA LEU A 60 -21.01 2.34 0.75
C LEU A 60 -21.72 2.04 2.09
N PRO A 61 -23.06 2.22 2.22
CA PRO A 61 -23.78 1.76 3.42
C PRO A 61 -23.60 0.27 3.70
N THR A 62 -23.57 -0.58 2.67
CA THR A 62 -23.34 -2.02 2.80
C THR A 62 -21.93 -2.34 3.28
N LEU A 63 -20.91 -1.66 2.74
CA LEU A 63 -19.53 -1.83 3.20
C LEU A 63 -19.37 -1.37 4.66
N ALA A 64 -19.96 -0.24 5.02
CA ALA A 64 -19.96 0.24 6.41
C ALA A 64 -20.66 -0.74 7.36
N TYR A 65 -21.79 -1.34 6.93
CA TYR A 65 -22.46 -2.39 7.69
C TYR A 65 -21.58 -3.63 7.88
N ARG A 66 -20.91 -4.11 6.82
CA ARG A 66 -19.99 -5.24 6.90
C ARG A 66 -18.78 -4.94 7.79
N ALA A 67 -18.21 -3.75 7.69
CA ALA A 67 -17.13 -3.31 8.57
C ALA A 67 -17.55 -3.34 10.05
N ARG A 68 -18.76 -2.87 10.38
CA ARG A 68 -19.32 -2.98 11.74
C ARG A 68 -19.49 -4.43 12.19
N LYS A 69 -19.88 -5.34 11.30
CA LYS A 69 -19.95 -6.79 11.62
C LYS A 69 -18.59 -7.41 11.91
N LEU A 70 -17.50 -6.81 11.43
CA LEU A 70 -16.13 -7.20 11.76
C LEU A 70 -15.60 -6.55 13.04
N GLY A 71 -16.39 -5.71 13.72
CA GLY A 71 -15.99 -4.98 14.92
C GLY A 71 -15.36 -3.61 14.67
N VAL A 72 -15.29 -3.16 13.40
CA VAL A 72 -14.80 -1.82 13.06
C VAL A 72 -15.93 -0.81 13.27
N ASP A 73 -15.77 0.11 14.23
CA ASP A 73 -16.78 1.14 14.51
C ASP A 73 -16.75 2.23 13.42
N VAL A 74 -17.55 2.00 12.37
CA VAL A 74 -17.76 2.93 11.27
C VAL A 74 -19.13 3.59 11.41
N ARG A 75 -19.15 4.92 11.45
CA ARG A 75 -20.35 5.75 11.51
C ARG A 75 -20.51 6.59 10.26
N TYR A 76 -21.75 6.88 9.89
CA TYR A 76 -22.07 7.84 8.85
C TYR A 76 -22.65 9.10 9.48
N GLU A 77 -21.94 10.21 9.33
CA GLU A 77 -22.37 11.52 9.80
C GLU A 77 -23.18 12.20 8.69
N ALA A 78 -24.50 12.04 8.74
CA ALA A 78 -25.41 12.53 7.72
C ALA A 78 -25.29 14.05 7.44
N PRO A 79 -25.16 14.96 8.44
CA PRO A 79 -25.11 16.41 8.19
C PRO A 79 -23.95 16.84 7.30
N VAL A 80 -22.79 16.17 7.43
CA VAL A 80 -21.57 16.45 6.65
C VAL A 80 -21.31 15.42 5.55
N ARG A 81 -22.18 14.40 5.42
CA ARG A 81 -22.08 13.30 4.45
C ARG A 81 -20.74 12.58 4.47
N ARG A 82 -20.22 12.25 5.66
CA ARG A 82 -18.91 11.58 5.84
C ARG A 82 -19.04 10.23 6.53
N TYR A 83 -18.16 9.31 6.16
CA TYR A 83 -17.91 8.09 6.93
C TYR A 83 -16.73 8.33 7.87
N VAL A 84 -16.86 7.87 9.11
CA VAL A 84 -15.89 8.13 10.19
C VAL A 84 -15.60 6.84 10.95
N LEU A 85 -14.31 6.58 11.20
CA LEU A 85 -13.84 5.60 12.18
C LEU A 85 -13.96 6.21 13.56
N ALA A 86 -14.89 5.70 14.37
CA ALA A 86 -15.15 6.25 15.70
C ALA A 86 -14.25 5.65 16.80
N GLY A 87 -13.35 4.74 16.42
CA GLY A 87 -12.32 4.18 17.29
C GLY A 87 -10.98 4.04 16.56
N PRO A 88 -9.88 3.83 17.29
CA PRO A 88 -8.56 3.68 16.69
C PRO A 88 -8.45 2.36 15.91
N VAL A 89 -8.17 2.47 14.62
CA VAL A 89 -7.88 1.34 13.73
C VAL A 89 -6.43 1.43 13.29
N VAL A 90 -5.70 0.33 13.44
CA VAL A 90 -4.30 0.21 13.03
C VAL A 90 -4.23 -0.73 11.84
N VAL A 91 -3.84 -0.18 10.69
CA VAL A 91 -3.64 -0.95 9.46
C VAL A 91 -2.16 -1.28 9.31
N ASP A 92 -1.83 -2.55 9.08
CA ASP A 92 -0.45 -3.03 8.89
C ASP A 92 0.31 -2.27 7.79
N ALA A 93 -0.33 -1.97 6.66
CA ALA A 93 0.24 -1.17 5.58
C ALA A 93 0.66 0.24 6.06
N LEU A 94 -0.14 0.89 6.91
CA LEU A 94 0.20 2.20 7.48
C LEU A 94 1.32 2.10 8.53
N LEU A 95 1.38 0.99 9.28
CA LEU A 95 2.49 0.72 10.19
C LEU A 95 3.81 0.54 9.42
N VAL A 96 3.80 -0.23 8.33
CA VAL A 96 4.96 -0.42 7.45
C VAL A 96 5.45 0.93 6.93
N LEU A 97 4.57 1.77 6.37
CA LEU A 97 4.93 3.11 5.92
C LEU A 97 5.52 3.98 7.04
N GLY A 98 4.97 3.89 8.26
CA GLY A 98 5.49 4.59 9.43
C GLY A 98 6.89 4.11 9.86
N LEU A 99 7.14 2.79 9.84
CA LEU A 99 8.44 2.20 10.13
C LEU A 99 9.49 2.61 9.09
N LEU A 100 9.14 2.57 7.81
CA LEU A 100 10.02 3.02 6.72
C LEU A 100 10.38 4.49 6.87
N LYS A 101 9.40 5.35 7.17
CA LYS A 101 9.65 6.77 7.46
C LYS A 101 10.61 6.97 8.64
N ALA A 102 10.61 6.06 9.61
CA ALA A 102 11.50 6.08 10.77
C ALA A 102 12.84 5.36 10.53
N GLY A 103 13.15 4.91 9.31
CA GLY A 103 14.37 4.16 8.99
C GLY A 103 14.40 2.73 9.54
N ARG A 104 13.28 2.21 10.05
CA ARG A 104 13.18 0.87 10.67
C ARG A 104 12.88 -0.22 9.64
N VAL A 105 13.74 -0.34 8.63
CA VAL A 105 13.52 -1.18 7.44
C VAL A 105 13.29 -2.64 7.76
N ARG A 106 14.11 -3.25 8.62
CA ARG A 106 13.97 -4.66 9.05
C ARG A 106 12.60 -4.96 9.67
N GLY A 107 12.10 -4.05 10.51
CA GLY A 107 10.78 -4.18 11.11
C GLY A 107 9.65 -4.03 10.09
N ALA A 108 9.81 -3.11 9.13
CA ALA A 108 8.86 -2.94 8.03
C ALA A 108 8.77 -4.22 7.17
N LEU A 109 9.91 -4.80 6.81
CA LEU A 109 9.97 -6.01 5.99
C LEU A 109 9.39 -7.24 6.72
N THR A 110 9.56 -7.33 8.04
CA THR A 110 8.97 -8.40 8.86
C THR A 110 7.44 -8.37 8.85
N LEU A 111 6.84 -7.18 8.75
CA LEU A 111 5.38 -7.01 8.67
C LEU A 111 4.84 -7.14 7.23
N TYR A 112 5.71 -7.12 6.22
CA TYR A 112 5.32 -7.24 4.83
C TYR A 112 5.11 -8.70 4.45
N HIS A 113 3.86 -9.15 4.49
CA HIS A 113 3.50 -10.54 4.19
C HIS A 113 3.02 -10.77 2.75
N GLY A 114 3.06 -9.74 1.91
CA GLY A 114 2.63 -9.77 0.52
C GLY A 114 2.00 -8.45 0.08
N PRO A 115 1.54 -8.37 -1.18
CA PRO A 115 1.00 -7.16 -1.75
C PRO A 115 -0.14 -6.57 -0.93
N CYS A 116 -0.20 -5.24 -0.83
CA CYS A 116 -1.30 -4.55 -0.15
C CYS A 116 -2.60 -4.69 -0.95
N LEU A 117 -3.69 -5.08 -0.28
CA LEU A 117 -5.02 -5.24 -0.88
C LEU A 117 -4.98 -6.06 -2.19
N PRO A 118 -4.45 -7.30 -2.18
CA PRO A 118 -4.06 -8.02 -3.39
C PRO A 118 -5.22 -8.33 -4.36
N GLU A 119 -6.46 -8.36 -3.85
CA GLU A 119 -7.67 -8.64 -4.65
C GLU A 119 -8.39 -7.37 -5.14
N CYS A 120 -7.81 -6.18 -4.88
CA CYS A 120 -8.45 -4.90 -5.16
C CYS A 120 -7.68 -4.12 -6.23
N ASP A 121 -8.38 -3.72 -7.29
CA ASP A 121 -7.81 -2.96 -8.41
C ASP A 121 -8.35 -1.54 -8.50
N SER A 122 -8.94 -1.00 -7.42
CA SER A 122 -9.34 0.41 -7.44
C SER A 122 -8.13 1.34 -7.55
N PRO A 123 -8.33 2.59 -8.02
CA PRO A 123 -7.27 3.59 -8.04
C PRO A 123 -6.57 3.76 -6.68
N PHE A 124 -7.35 3.66 -5.59
CA PHE A 124 -6.80 3.70 -4.23
C PHE A 124 -5.92 2.49 -3.89
N ALA A 125 -6.39 1.28 -4.15
CA ALA A 125 -5.65 0.06 -3.81
C ALA A 125 -4.34 -0.03 -4.60
N VAL A 126 -4.40 0.25 -5.90
CA VAL A 126 -3.22 0.27 -6.79
C VAL A 126 -2.22 1.33 -6.31
N SER A 127 -2.68 2.57 -6.08
CA SER A 127 -1.79 3.65 -5.63
C SER A 127 -1.16 3.38 -4.27
N LEU A 128 -1.92 2.84 -3.31
CA LEU A 128 -1.40 2.49 -1.99
C LEU A 128 -0.36 1.37 -2.07
N ARG A 129 -0.64 0.32 -2.85
CA ARG A 129 0.28 -0.82 -3.06
C ARG A 129 1.60 -0.36 -3.67
N GLN A 130 1.54 0.39 -4.77
CA GLN A 130 2.73 0.96 -5.44
C GLN A 130 3.52 1.85 -4.50
N THR A 131 2.86 2.78 -3.80
CA THR A 131 3.53 3.69 -2.85
C THR A 131 4.27 2.92 -1.75
N LEU A 132 3.67 1.84 -1.25
CA LEU A 132 4.26 1.03 -0.19
C LEU A 132 5.46 0.24 -0.72
N GLU A 133 5.32 -0.43 -1.85
CA GLU A 133 6.40 -1.22 -2.47
C GLU A 133 7.57 -0.32 -2.89
N ASP A 134 7.32 0.79 -3.58
CA ASP A 134 8.37 1.72 -4.02
C ASP A 134 9.18 2.25 -2.82
N ARG A 135 8.50 2.60 -1.72
CA ARG A 135 9.18 3.05 -0.49
C ARG A 135 9.95 1.93 0.18
N LEU A 136 9.41 0.72 0.21
CA LEU A 136 10.06 -0.44 0.82
C LEU A 136 11.32 -0.82 0.05
N VAL A 137 11.22 -0.96 -1.28
CA VAL A 137 12.35 -1.21 -2.20
C VAL A 137 13.43 -0.15 -2.01
N ARG A 138 13.06 1.14 -2.09
CA ARG A 138 14.01 2.23 -1.94
C ARG A 138 14.72 2.19 -0.58
N CYS A 139 14.00 2.05 0.52
CA CYS A 139 14.61 2.00 1.85
C CYS A 139 15.50 0.77 2.06
N VAL A 140 15.15 -0.37 1.45
CA VAL A 140 15.99 -1.58 1.48
C VAL A 140 17.29 -1.35 0.71
N LEU A 141 17.22 -0.80 -0.50
CA LEU A 141 18.41 -0.49 -1.30
C LEU A 141 19.29 0.57 -0.63
N ASP A 142 18.69 1.66 -0.13
CA ASP A 142 19.39 2.74 0.57
C ASP A 142 20.08 2.24 1.86
N SER A 143 19.62 1.13 2.45
CA SER A 143 20.25 0.54 3.63
C SER A 143 21.59 -0.15 3.33
N GLY A 144 21.82 -0.60 2.10
CA GLY A 144 22.99 -1.40 1.71
C GLY A 144 23.09 -2.78 2.37
N ASP A 145 22.12 -3.18 3.19
CA ASP A 145 22.10 -4.46 3.90
C ASP A 145 21.69 -5.59 2.94
N GLN A 146 22.68 -6.40 2.54
CA GLN A 146 22.50 -7.50 1.59
C GLN A 146 21.47 -8.54 2.07
N GLU A 147 21.34 -8.76 3.37
CA GLU A 147 20.33 -9.67 3.91
C GLU A 147 18.93 -9.09 3.77
N LEU A 148 18.77 -7.77 3.92
CA LEU A 148 17.48 -7.11 3.69
C LEU A 148 17.11 -7.10 2.21
N ILE A 149 18.08 -6.85 1.31
CA ILE A 149 17.87 -6.88 -0.15
C ILE A 149 17.41 -8.28 -0.57
N LYS A 150 18.13 -9.33 -0.15
CA LYS A 150 17.77 -10.72 -0.44
C LYS A 150 16.46 -11.16 0.19
N ALA A 151 16.12 -10.64 1.36
CA ALA A 151 14.81 -10.90 1.97
C ALA A 151 13.69 -10.22 1.17
N ALA A 152 13.89 -8.98 0.73
CA ALA A 152 12.90 -8.24 -0.05
C ALA A 152 12.67 -8.83 -1.43
N SER A 153 13.72 -9.29 -2.12
CA SER A 153 13.61 -9.88 -3.48
C SER A 153 12.78 -11.16 -3.53
N ARG A 154 12.63 -11.87 -2.40
CA ARG A 154 11.74 -13.04 -2.29
C ARG A 154 10.28 -12.67 -2.09
N LEU A 155 10.00 -11.44 -1.63
CA LEU A 155 8.66 -10.97 -1.25
C LEU A 155 8.06 -10.04 -2.30
N ILE A 156 8.91 -9.35 -3.06
CA ILE A 156 8.53 -8.30 -4.00
C ILE A 156 9.25 -8.58 -5.32
N ASP A 157 8.47 -8.84 -6.36
CA ASP A 157 8.95 -9.04 -7.71
C ASP A 157 9.25 -7.68 -8.38
N ARG A 158 10.40 -7.11 -8.03
CA ARG A 158 10.87 -5.81 -8.54
C ARG A 158 12.29 -5.98 -9.04
N TRP A 159 12.50 -5.57 -10.30
CA TRP A 159 13.79 -5.70 -10.96
C TRP A 159 14.91 -4.97 -10.19
N GLU A 160 14.57 -3.89 -9.48
CA GLU A 160 15.52 -3.14 -8.64
C GLU A 160 16.11 -3.98 -7.49
N LEU A 161 15.41 -5.04 -7.07
CA LEU A 161 15.83 -5.98 -6.04
C LEU A 161 16.44 -7.27 -6.61
N ALA A 162 16.44 -7.44 -7.93
CA ALA A 162 17.14 -8.55 -8.53
C ALA A 162 18.62 -8.45 -8.14
N GLU A 163 19.21 -9.55 -7.69
CA GLU A 163 20.67 -9.58 -7.60
C GLU A 163 21.21 -9.23 -8.99
N PRO A 164 22.24 -8.39 -9.12
CA PRO A 164 22.85 -8.14 -10.41
C PRO A 164 23.36 -9.48 -10.95
N THR A 165 22.54 -10.13 -11.78
CA THR A 165 22.94 -11.27 -12.58
C THR A 165 24.06 -10.75 -13.46
N ALA A 166 25.26 -11.23 -13.16
CA ALA A 166 26.55 -10.93 -13.78
C ALA A 166 26.49 -9.79 -14.82
N ALA A 167 26.95 -8.57 -14.45
CA ALA A 167 27.23 -7.42 -15.32
C ALA A 167 26.84 -7.62 -16.81
N GLY A 168 25.54 -7.50 -17.13
CA GLY A 168 25.04 -7.85 -18.47
C GLY A 168 23.53 -7.77 -18.65
N ASP A 169 22.76 -7.92 -17.56
CA ASP A 169 21.28 -8.00 -17.65
C ASP A 169 20.54 -6.71 -17.27
N ASP A 170 21.21 -5.56 -17.07
CA ASP A 170 20.48 -4.29 -16.96
C ASP A 170 19.89 -3.94 -18.34
N PRO A 171 18.56 -4.00 -18.53
CA PRO A 171 17.92 -3.74 -19.82
C PRO A 171 18.16 -2.30 -20.30
N PHE A 172 18.47 -1.39 -19.38
CA PHE A 172 18.77 0.00 -19.68
C PHE A 172 20.27 0.25 -19.90
N SER A 173 21.17 -0.65 -19.52
CA SER A 173 22.62 -0.45 -19.73
C SER A 173 22.97 -0.29 -21.22
N ALA A 174 22.29 -1.04 -22.10
CA ALA A 174 22.43 -0.89 -23.55
C ALA A 174 21.88 0.45 -24.06
N VAL A 175 20.76 0.93 -23.51
CA VAL A 175 20.12 2.21 -23.84
C VAL A 175 20.93 3.39 -23.31
N LEU A 176 21.52 3.25 -22.13
CA LEU A 176 22.39 4.26 -21.51
C LEU A 176 23.83 4.19 -22.03
N SER A 177 24.12 3.25 -22.93
CA SER A 177 25.43 3.17 -23.57
C SER A 177 25.69 4.43 -24.39
N GLY A 178 26.96 4.86 -24.43
CA GLY A 178 27.36 6.02 -25.22
C GLY A 178 27.04 5.88 -26.72
N SER A 179 26.91 4.65 -27.24
CA SER A 179 26.55 4.41 -28.65
C SER A 179 25.08 4.75 -28.93
N TYR A 180 24.16 4.29 -28.07
CA TYR A 180 22.74 4.60 -28.21
C TYR A 180 22.47 6.09 -27.95
N LEU A 181 23.05 6.67 -26.89
CA LEU A 181 22.86 8.09 -26.60
C LEU A 181 23.42 8.99 -27.72
N ARG A 182 24.48 8.58 -28.42
CA ARG A 182 24.98 9.26 -29.63
C ARG A 182 24.02 9.11 -30.82
N SER A 183 23.41 7.95 -31.03
CA SER A 183 22.50 7.73 -32.17
C SER A 183 21.23 8.59 -32.10
N ILE A 184 20.80 8.96 -30.90
CA ILE A 184 19.65 9.88 -30.67
C ILE A 184 20.07 11.33 -30.39
N GLY A 185 21.35 11.67 -30.55
CA GLY A 185 21.86 13.04 -30.44
C GLY A 185 21.95 13.62 -29.02
N LEU A 186 21.90 12.77 -27.98
CA LEU A 186 21.94 13.20 -26.57
C LEU A 186 23.35 13.17 -25.94
N ALA A 187 24.33 12.54 -26.58
CA ALA A 187 25.71 12.59 -26.11
C ALA A 187 26.43 13.81 -26.72
N SER A 188 26.77 14.79 -25.88
CA SER A 188 27.62 15.92 -26.29
C SER A 188 29.00 15.41 -26.70
N VAL A 189 29.40 15.71 -27.93
CA VAL A 189 30.79 15.56 -28.39
C VAL A 189 31.61 16.60 -27.63
N ASN A 190 32.23 16.19 -26.52
CA ASN A 190 33.30 17.00 -25.94
C ASN A 190 34.51 16.92 -26.88
N GLN A 191 34.94 18.10 -27.34
CA GLN A 191 36.16 18.33 -28.13
C GLN A 191 37.41 17.86 -27.40
#